data_AF-A0A1C2Y2A8-F1
#
_entry.id   AF-A0A1C2Y2A8-F1
#
_cell.length_a   1.000
_cell.length_b   1.000
_cell.length_c   1.000
_cell.angle_alpha   90.00
_cell.angle_beta   90.00
_cell.angle_gamma   90.00
#
_symmetry.space_group_name_H-M   'P 1'
#
loop_
_entity.id
_entity.type
_entity.pdbx_description
1 polymer ?
#
loop_
_entity_poly.entity_id
_entity_poly.type
_entity_poly.pdbx_seq_one_letter_code
_entity_poly.pdbx_strand_id
1 'polypeptide(L)'
;MAKEKNPLRGKALEIFQESEGNITNREIANILEIPERTVSVWKLRDKWNDQIGCSTSISKNCSTTKCKHGGQPKNKNAKGHGAPVKNKNAETHDFFSKYLPDETLEIMQVIQEKHPLDILCQSGRCQ
;
A
#
# COMPACT_ATOMS: atom_id res chain seq x y z
N MET A 1 -15.92 9.88 13.19
CA MET A 1 -15.49 11.20 13.71
C MET A 1 -13.99 11.19 13.98
N ALA A 2 -13.30 12.31 13.74
CA ALA A 2 -11.90 12.45 14.13
C ALA A 2 -11.81 12.48 15.67
N LYS A 3 -10.81 11.78 16.24
CA LYS A 3 -10.61 11.72 17.69
C LYS A 3 -10.15 13.09 18.19
N GLU A 4 -10.81 13.61 19.23
CA GLU A 4 -10.43 14.88 19.86
C GLU A 4 -8.97 14.81 20.36
N LYS A 5 -8.23 15.90 20.18
CA LYS A 5 -6.84 15.98 20.64
C LYS A 5 -6.83 16.13 22.16
N ASN A 6 -5.93 15.41 22.82
CA ASN A 6 -5.73 15.54 24.25
C ASN A 6 -5.27 16.99 24.59
N PRO A 7 -5.91 17.69 25.55
CA PRO A 7 -5.54 19.07 25.91
C PRO A 7 -4.09 19.21 26.40
N LEU A 8 -3.53 18.16 27.03
CA LEU A 8 -2.16 18.17 27.54
C LEU A 8 -1.11 18.14 26.42
N ARG A 9 -1.49 17.66 25.22
CA ARG A 9 -0.62 17.66 24.04
C ARG A 9 -0.29 19.07 23.57
N GLY A 10 -1.24 20.00 23.67
CA GLY A 10 -1.04 21.41 23.34
C GLY A 10 -0.09 22.08 24.33
N LYS A 11 -0.33 21.90 25.63
CA LYS A 11 0.53 22.43 26.71
C LYS A 11 1.97 21.93 26.60
N ALA A 12 2.16 20.66 26.27
CA ALA A 12 3.48 20.07 26.09
C ALA A 12 4.26 20.71 24.92
N LEU A 13 3.55 21.10 23.85
CA LEU A 13 4.14 21.79 22.69
C LEU A 13 4.51 23.24 23.02
N GLU A 14 3.69 23.93 23.81
CA GLU A 14 3.95 25.29 24.28
C GLU A 14 5.24 25.38 25.09
N ILE A 15 5.40 24.53 26.11
CA ILE A 15 6.63 24.43 26.93
C ILE A 15 7.86 24.14 26.04
N PHE A 16 7.70 23.28 25.04
CA PHE A 16 8.78 22.93 24.13
C PHE A 16 9.20 24.09 23.22
N GLN A 17 8.25 24.90 22.76
CA GLN A 17 8.49 26.10 21.97
C GLN A 17 9.13 27.22 22.80
N GLU A 18 8.65 27.45 24.03
CA GLU A 18 9.24 28.40 24.98
C GLU A 18 10.71 28.11 25.28
N SER A 19 11.07 26.82 25.29
CA SER A 19 12.43 26.36 25.57
C SER A 19 13.31 26.24 24.31
N GLU A 20 12.85 26.69 23.14
CA GLU A 20 13.51 26.57 21.82
C GLU A 20 14.01 25.15 21.50
N GLY A 21 13.36 24.12 22.07
CA GLY A 21 13.76 22.72 21.92
C GLY A 21 14.96 22.26 22.77
N ASN A 22 15.47 23.09 23.68
CA ASN A 22 16.58 22.74 24.58
C ASN A 22 16.13 21.95 25.83
N ILE A 23 14.83 21.80 26.02
CA ILE A 23 14.24 21.04 27.14
C ILE A 23 14.22 19.53 26.86
N THR A 24 14.46 18.74 27.90
CA THR A 24 14.38 17.28 27.80
C THR A 24 12.92 16.79 27.84
N ASN A 25 12.63 15.68 27.16
CA ASN A 25 11.29 15.08 27.20
C ASN A 25 10.88 14.68 28.63
N ARG A 26 11.87 14.36 29.47
CA ARG A 26 11.68 13.96 30.87
C ARG A 26 11.22 15.12 31.75
N GLU A 27 11.72 16.33 31.52
CA GLU A 27 11.27 17.54 32.23
C GLU A 27 9.83 17.92 31.85
N ILE A 28 9.49 17.89 30.56
CA ILE A 28 8.10 18.12 30.11
C ILE A 28 7.15 17.10 30.74
N ALA A 29 7.58 15.84 30.78
CA ALA A 29 6.84 14.75 31.40
C ALA A 29 6.61 14.98 32.90
N ASN A 30 7.63 15.46 33.62
CA ASN A 30 7.51 15.77 35.05
C ASN A 30 6.57 16.95 35.31
N ILE A 31 6.62 18.02 34.49
CA ILE A 31 5.74 19.20 34.65
C ILE A 31 4.27 18.84 34.44
N LEU A 32 3.99 17.96 33.47
CA LEU A 32 2.63 17.58 33.11
C LEU A 32 2.14 16.29 33.78
N GLU A 33 2.98 15.66 34.60
CA GLU A 33 2.74 14.34 35.23
C GLU A 33 2.34 13.25 34.23
N ILE A 34 2.97 13.24 33.05
CA ILE A 34 2.72 12.28 31.96
C ILE A 34 3.95 11.37 31.80
N PRO A 35 3.79 10.10 31.39
CA PRO A 35 4.93 9.27 31.02
C PRO A 35 5.74 9.87 29.85
N GLU A 36 7.06 9.90 29.99
CA GLU A 36 8.01 10.41 28.98
C GLU A 36 7.77 9.84 27.58
N ARG A 37 7.41 8.56 27.49
CA ARG A 37 7.11 7.89 26.21
C ARG A 37 6.00 8.57 25.43
N THR A 38 5.00 9.14 26.11
CA THR A 38 3.89 9.85 25.46
C THR A 38 4.36 11.16 24.85
N VAL A 39 5.20 11.92 25.57
CA VAL A 39 5.82 13.16 25.06
C VAL A 39 6.67 12.86 23.83
N SER A 40 7.47 11.78 23.88
CA SER A 40 8.28 11.32 22.74
C SER A 40 7.42 11.01 21.50
N VAL A 41 6.29 10.30 21.68
CA VAL A 41 5.36 9.99 20.58
C VAL A 41 4.73 11.26 20.00
N TRP A 42 4.32 12.21 20.84
CA TRP A 42 3.75 13.48 20.37
C TRP A 42 4.77 14.30 19.59
N LYS A 43 6.00 14.43 20.12
CA LYS A 43 7.12 15.12 19.49
C LYS A 43 7.43 14.56 18.09
N LEU A 44 7.43 13.23 17.93
CA LEU A 44 7.61 12.56 16.64
C LEU A 44 6.43 12.78 15.69
N ARG A 45 5.20 12.62 16.19
CA ARG A 45 3.99 12.61 15.36
C ARG A 45 3.61 13.99 14.84
N ASP A 46 3.84 15.03 15.64
CA ASP A 46 3.63 16.44 15.26
C ASP A 46 4.88 17.12 14.73
N LYS A 47 6.01 16.40 14.67
CA LYS A 47 7.28 16.88 14.12
C LYS A 47 7.73 18.19 14.75
N TRP A 48 7.77 18.25 16.09
CA TRP A 48 8.08 19.51 16.78
C TRP A 48 9.45 20.08 16.38
N ASN A 49 10.44 19.21 16.12
CA ASN A 49 11.76 19.64 15.66
C ASN A 49 11.72 20.40 14.31
N ASP A 50 10.77 20.07 13.43
CA ASP A 50 10.59 20.77 12.15
C ASP A 50 10.01 22.18 12.36
N GLN A 51 9.25 22.42 13.44
CA GLN A 51 8.63 23.72 13.74
C GLN A 51 9.64 24.75 14.24
N ILE A 52 10.67 24.32 14.97
CA ILE A 52 11.76 25.18 15.48
C ILE A 52 12.98 25.22 14.54
N GLY A 53 12.91 24.55 13.39
CA GLY A 53 14.05 24.50 12.45
C GLY A 53 15.28 23.77 13.01
N CYS A 54 15.13 22.99 14.08
CA CYS A 54 16.22 22.23 14.68
C CYS A 54 16.60 21.08 13.75
N SER A 55 17.65 21.32 12.96
CA SER A 55 18.24 20.41 11.97
C SER A 55 18.93 19.20 12.61
N THR A 56 18.19 18.33 13.28
CA THR A 56 18.62 16.93 13.49
C THR A 56 18.01 15.98 12.46
N SER A 57 17.01 16.44 11.70
CA SER A 57 16.29 15.67 10.66
C SER A 57 16.68 16.02 9.21
N ILE A 58 17.72 16.85 8.98
CA ILE A 58 18.17 17.22 7.61
C ILE A 58 18.71 16.02 6.81
N SER A 59 18.84 14.82 7.38
CA SER A 59 18.89 13.61 6.53
C SER A 59 17.47 13.17 6.15
N LYS A 60 16.90 13.82 5.11
CA LYS A 60 15.67 13.37 4.40
C LYS A 60 15.81 11.97 3.75
N ASN A 61 16.87 11.22 4.08
CA ASN A 61 17.24 9.91 3.57
C ASN A 61 17.08 8.78 4.60
N CYS A 62 16.38 8.98 5.72
CA CYS A 62 16.04 7.89 6.63
C CYS A 62 14.56 7.94 7.02
N SER A 63 13.70 7.73 6.04
CA SER A 63 12.34 7.28 6.33
C SER A 63 12.32 5.78 6.13
N THR A 64 12.11 5.03 7.21
CA THR A 64 11.93 3.56 7.22
C THR A 64 10.79 3.10 6.29
N THR A 65 10.00 4.02 5.75
CA THR A 65 8.88 3.78 4.84
C THR A 65 9.20 3.99 3.35
N LYS A 66 10.44 4.35 2.97
CA LYS A 66 10.89 4.35 1.57
C LYS A 66 11.86 3.21 1.27
N CYS A 67 11.55 2.01 1.72
CA CYS A 67 12.09 0.82 1.08
C CYS A 67 11.52 0.79 -0.34
N LYS A 68 12.38 0.91 -1.36
CA LYS A 68 11.99 0.67 -2.75
C LYS A 68 11.36 -0.72 -2.79
N HIS A 69 10.08 -0.80 -3.15
CA HIS A 69 9.31 -2.04 -3.22
C HIS A 69 9.74 -2.81 -4.47
N GLY A 70 10.96 -3.33 -4.47
CA GLY A 70 11.53 -4.10 -5.56
C GLY A 70 12.55 -5.09 -5.03
N GLY A 71 12.77 -6.16 -5.79
CA GLY A 71 13.90 -7.04 -5.54
C GLY A 71 15.22 -6.25 -5.52
N GLN A 72 16.21 -6.77 -4.81
CA GLN A 72 17.54 -6.16 -4.77
C GLN A 72 18.03 -5.86 -6.21
N PRO A 73 18.69 -4.71 -6.45
CA PRO A 73 19.23 -4.40 -7.77
C PRO A 73 20.14 -5.55 -8.23
N LYS A 74 19.93 -6.03 -9.47
CA LYS A 74 20.57 -7.22 -10.07
C LYS A 74 20.10 -8.59 -9.54
N ASN A 75 18.99 -8.67 -8.80
CA ASN A 75 18.39 -9.94 -8.42
C ASN A 75 17.99 -10.77 -9.66
N LYS A 76 18.58 -11.97 -9.79
CA LYS A 76 18.27 -12.93 -10.87
C LYS A 76 17.26 -14.00 -10.46
N ASN A 77 16.77 -14.00 -9.22
CA ASN A 77 15.88 -15.03 -8.66
C ASN A 77 14.51 -15.10 -9.36
N ALA A 78 14.10 -14.06 -10.09
CA ALA A 78 12.88 -14.09 -10.90
C ALA A 78 13.13 -14.56 -12.35
N LYS A 79 14.40 -14.70 -12.78
CA LYS A 79 14.74 -15.05 -14.17
C LYS A 79 14.44 -16.55 -14.39
N GLY A 80 13.39 -16.84 -15.16
CA GLY A 80 12.95 -18.21 -15.44
C GLY A 80 11.87 -18.75 -14.50
N HIS A 81 11.50 -17.99 -13.46
CA HIS A 81 10.42 -18.31 -12.52
C HIS A 81 9.15 -17.50 -12.81
N GLY A 82 8.87 -17.25 -14.09
CA GLY A 82 7.61 -16.65 -14.53
C GLY A 82 6.44 -17.59 -14.23
N ALA A 83 5.23 -17.04 -14.26
CA ALA A 83 4.01 -17.83 -14.19
C ALA A 83 4.05 -18.96 -15.25
N PRO A 84 3.71 -20.21 -14.89
CA PRO A 84 3.66 -21.31 -15.85
C PRO A 84 2.71 -20.96 -17.01
N VAL A 85 2.99 -21.50 -18.20
CA VAL A 85 2.11 -21.34 -19.37
C VAL A 85 0.73 -21.88 -18.98
N LYS A 86 -0.30 -21.03 -19.04
CA LYS A 86 -1.67 -21.26 -18.49
C LYS A 86 -1.81 -21.13 -16.96
N ASN A 87 -1.08 -20.23 -16.32
CA ASN A 87 -1.33 -19.91 -14.91
C ASN A 87 -2.72 -19.30 -14.71
N LYS A 88 -3.67 -20.13 -14.29
CA LYS A 88 -5.05 -19.74 -13.95
C LYS A 88 -5.15 -18.90 -12.66
N ASN A 89 -4.05 -18.64 -11.94
CA ASN A 89 -4.09 -17.81 -10.71
C ASN A 89 -4.50 -16.36 -10.97
N ALA A 90 -4.38 -15.88 -12.22
CA ALA A 90 -4.85 -14.54 -12.63
C ALA A 90 -6.30 -14.56 -13.14
N GLU A 91 -6.89 -15.73 -13.34
CA GLU A 91 -8.32 -15.85 -13.57
C GLU A 91 -8.99 -15.55 -12.24
N THR A 92 -9.51 -14.34 -12.11
CA THR A 92 -10.51 -14.04 -11.09
C THR A 92 -11.57 -15.13 -11.20
N HIS A 93 -11.96 -15.74 -10.08
CA HIS A 93 -13.02 -16.77 -10.02
C HIS A 93 -14.35 -16.18 -10.50
N ASP A 94 -14.45 -15.90 -11.79
CA ASP A 94 -15.58 -15.29 -12.41
C ASP A 94 -16.69 -16.33 -12.53
N PHE A 95 -17.90 -15.83 -12.42
CA PHE A 95 -19.13 -16.63 -12.42
C PHE A 95 -19.15 -17.64 -13.58
N PHE A 96 -18.66 -17.24 -14.76
CA PHE A 96 -18.56 -18.10 -15.93
C PHE A 96 -17.62 -19.29 -15.72
N SER A 97 -16.44 -19.14 -15.12
CA SER A 97 -15.51 -20.27 -14.90
C SER A 97 -16.05 -21.35 -13.94
N LYS A 98 -17.06 -21.03 -13.11
CA LYS A 98 -17.67 -22.01 -12.18
C LYS A 98 -18.79 -22.84 -12.81
N TYR A 99 -19.51 -22.28 -13.77
CA TYR A 99 -20.73 -22.88 -14.31
C TYR A 99 -20.63 -23.24 -15.80
N LEU A 100 -19.60 -22.75 -16.50
CA LEU A 100 -19.37 -23.05 -17.90
C LEU A 100 -18.47 -24.30 -17.99
N PRO A 101 -18.98 -25.46 -18.43
CA PRO A 101 -18.19 -26.69 -18.51
C PRO A 101 -17.14 -26.59 -19.62
N ASP A 102 -16.03 -27.31 -19.48
CA ASP A 102 -14.91 -27.28 -20.43
C ASP A 102 -15.35 -27.56 -21.88
N GLU A 103 -16.36 -28.41 -22.07
CA GLU A 103 -16.96 -28.72 -23.38
C GLU A 103 -17.51 -27.47 -24.12
N THR A 104 -18.03 -26.48 -23.38
CA THR A 104 -18.55 -25.24 -23.98
C THR A 104 -17.43 -24.28 -24.39
N LEU A 105 -16.26 -24.36 -23.76
CA LEU A 105 -15.09 -23.57 -24.17
C LEU A 105 -14.57 -24.04 -25.53
N GLU A 106 -14.55 -25.36 -25.76
CA GLU A 106 -14.17 -25.93 -27.05
C GLU A 106 -15.10 -25.47 -28.16
N ILE A 107 -16.42 -25.48 -27.91
CA ILE A 107 -17.42 -24.99 -28.86
C ILE A 107 -17.22 -23.50 -29.15
N MET A 108 -16.96 -22.69 -28.12
CA MET A 108 -16.74 -21.26 -28.28
C MET A 108 -15.49 -20.97 -29.11
N GLN A 109 -14.42 -21.73 -28.91
CA GLN A 109 -13.21 -21.62 -29.72
C GLN A 109 -13.47 -22.00 -31.19
N VAL A 110 -14.20 -23.08 -31.45
CA VAL A 110 -14.61 -23.48 -32.81
C VAL A 110 -15.45 -22.40 -33.48
N ILE A 111 -16.33 -21.72 -32.74
CA ILE A 111 -17.13 -20.60 -33.26
C ILE A 111 -16.23 -19.38 -33.59
N GLN A 112 -15.23 -19.09 -32.76
CA GLN A 112 -14.30 -17.98 -33.02
C GLN A 112 -13.41 -18.23 -34.24
N GLU A 113 -13.04 -19.49 -34.49
CA GLU A 113 -12.19 -19.87 -35.63
C GLU A 113 -12.97 -19.95 -36.95
N LYS A 114 -14.29 -20.16 -36.91
CA LYS A 114 -15.14 -20.24 -38.10
C LYS A 114 -15.62 -18.86 -38.56
N HIS A 115 -15.68 -18.67 -39.88
CA HIS A 115 -16.27 -17.47 -40.46
C HIS A 115 -17.79 -17.47 -40.21
N PRO A 116 -18.42 -16.33 -39.85
CA PRO A 116 -19.83 -16.27 -39.49
C PRO A 116 -20.78 -16.80 -40.59
N LEU A 117 -20.40 -16.68 -41.86
CA LEU A 117 -21.17 -17.23 -42.97
C LEU A 117 -21.17 -18.76 -42.99
N ASP A 118 -20.07 -19.40 -42.61
CA ASP A 118 -19.95 -20.87 -42.61
C ASP A 118 -20.82 -21.50 -41.52
N ILE A 119 -20.94 -20.80 -40.39
CA ILE A 119 -21.83 -21.17 -39.28
C ILE A 119 -23.30 -21.16 -39.74
N LEU A 120 -23.68 -20.12 -40.51
CA LEU A 120 -25.02 -20.00 -41.06
C LEU A 120 -25.29 -21.06 -42.14
N CYS A 121 -24.31 -21.39 -42.99
CA CYS A 121 -24.44 -22.43 -44.00
C CYS A 121 -24.60 -23.83 -43.40
N GLN A 122 -23.91 -24.16 -42.29
CA GLN A 122 -24.07 -25.45 -41.60
C GLN A 122 -25.48 -25.67 -41.05
N SER A 123 -26.22 -24.58 -40.73
CA SER A 123 -27.60 -24.65 -40.22
C SER A 123 -28.68 -24.79 -41.32
N GLY A 124 -28.29 -24.98 -42.59
CA GLY A 124 -29.21 -25.34 -43.67
C GLY A 124 -29.77 -24.16 -44.49
N ARG A 125 -29.10 -23.01 -44.52
CA ARG A 125 -29.52 -21.84 -45.32
C ARG A 125 -28.46 -21.36 -46.32
N CYS A 126 -27.82 -22.30 -47.00
CA CYS A 126 -27.02 -22.00 -48.20
C CYS A 126 -27.48 -22.95 -49.31
N GLN A 127 -28.41 -22.45 -50.14
CA GLN A 127 -28.56 -22.84 -51.54
C GLN A 127 -27.89 -21.76 -52.39
#